data_AF-A0A396JF27-F1
#
_entry.id   AF-A0A396JF27-F1
#
_cell.length_a   1.000
_cell.length_b   1.000
_cell.length_c   1.000
_cell.angle_alpha   90.00
_cell.angle_beta   90.00
_cell.angle_gamma   90.00
#
_symmetry.space_group_name_H-M   'P 1'
#
loop_
_entity.id
_entity.type
_entity.pdbx_description
1 polymer ?
#
loop_
_entity_poly.entity_id
_entity_poly.type
_entity_poly.pdbx_seq_one_letter_code
_entity_poly.pdbx_strand_id
1 'polypeptide(L)' 'MVDTKVHINIVFIGHVNSGKSTTAGHLIYKLGGIEKSAIEALGKEAAEMKKRSFKYAWVLDKLNAERERGITIDISMQV' A
#
# COMPACT_ATOMS: atom_id res chain seq x y z
N MET A 1 17.26 1.54 -28.86
CA MET A 1 16.29 0.45 -28.61
C MET A 1 15.43 0.87 -27.44
N VAL A 2 14.13 1.06 -27.64
CA VAL A 2 13.19 1.32 -26.54
C VAL A 2 12.96 -0.01 -25.85
N ASP A 3 13.58 -0.19 -24.70
CA ASP A 3 13.45 -1.39 -23.87
C ASP A 3 12.00 -1.47 -23.39
N THR A 4 11.17 -2.24 -24.11
CA THR A 4 9.74 -2.33 -23.86
C THR A 4 9.56 -3.22 -22.65
N LYS A 5 9.42 -2.62 -21.47
CA LYS A 5 9.23 -3.37 -20.24
C LYS A 5 7.98 -4.24 -20.36
N VAL A 6 8.12 -5.53 -20.09
CA VAL A 6 6.99 -6.47 -20.08
C VAL A 6 6.01 -6.06 -18.98
N HIS A 7 4.75 -5.87 -19.35
CA HIS A 7 3.68 -5.61 -18.39
C HIS A 7 3.26 -6.91 -17.70
N ILE A 8 3.22 -6.89 -16.37
CA ILE A 8 2.82 -8.02 -15.54
C ILE A 8 1.77 -7.53 -14.54
N ASN A 9 0.64 -8.24 -14.46
CA ASN A 9 -0.39 -8.00 -13.45
C ASN A 9 -0.20 -8.99 -12.29
N ILE A 10 -0.27 -8.49 -11.05
CA ILE A 10 -0.05 -9.29 -9.84
C ILE A 10 -1.26 -9.11 -8.91
N VAL A 11 -1.74 -10.22 -8.33
CA VAL A 11 -2.84 -10.22 -7.34
C VAL A 11 -2.35 -10.86 -6.04
N PHE A 12 -2.59 -10.19 -4.91
CA PHE A 12 -2.25 -10.69 -3.57
C PHE A 12 -3.49 -11.32 -2.92
N ILE A 13 -3.44 -12.62 -2.63
CA ILE A 13 -4.52 -13.38 -1.99
C ILE A 13 -4.05 -14.05 -0.70
N GLY A 14 -4.97 -14.31 0.24
CA GLY A 14 -4.64 -14.91 1.54
C GLY A 14 -5.54 -14.46 2.69
N HIS A 15 -5.33 -15.02 3.88
CA HIS A 15 -6.14 -14.78 5.08
C HIS A 15 -6.16 -13.30 5.50
N VAL A 16 -7.21 -12.87 6.23
CA VAL A 16 -7.51 -11.45 6.51
C VAL A 16 -6.33 -10.71 7.15
N ASN A 17 -5.57 -11.40 8.01
CA ASN A 17 -4.41 -10.83 8.74
C ASN A 17 -3.04 -11.26 8.19
N SER A 18 -2.96 -11.80 6.97
CA SER A 18 -1.66 -12.21 6.38
C SER A 18 -0.80 -11.03 5.89
N GLY A 19 -1.24 -9.79 6.07
CA GLY A 19 -0.44 -8.61 5.71
C GLY A 19 -0.31 -8.35 4.21
N LYS A 20 -1.28 -8.79 3.40
CA LYS A 20 -1.27 -8.64 1.93
C LYS A 20 -1.00 -7.20 1.48
N SER A 21 -1.79 -6.25 2.00
CA SER A 21 -1.70 -4.83 1.66
C SER A 21 -0.38 -4.22 2.15
N THR A 22 0.13 -4.67 3.30
CA THR A 22 1.46 -4.29 3.82
C THR A 22 2.56 -4.75 2.87
N THR A 23 2.53 -5.99 2.40
CA THR A 23 3.52 -6.53 1.46
C THR A 23 3.48 -5.81 0.11
N ALA A 24 2.27 -5.58 -0.43
CA ALA A 24 2.10 -4.88 -1.69
C ALA A 24 2.61 -3.43 -1.60
N GLY A 25 2.22 -2.67 -0.58
CA GLY A 25 2.72 -1.30 -0.36
C GLY A 25 4.23 -1.23 -0.14
N HIS A 26 4.80 -2.22 0.57
CA HIS A 26 6.25 -2.30 0.78
C HIS A 26 7.01 -2.64 -0.53
N LEU A 27 6.44 -3.47 -1.40
CA LEU A 27 7.01 -3.77 -2.71
C LEU A 27 7.08 -2.51 -3.58
N ILE A 28 5.98 -1.75 -3.66
CA ILE A 28 5.92 -0.50 -4.42
C ILE A 28 6.95 0.50 -3.89
N TYR A 29 7.07 0.63 -2.57
CA TYR A 29 8.09 1.48 -1.94
C TYR A 29 9.52 1.07 -2.34
N LYS A 30 9.85 -0.23 -2.25
CA LYS A 30 11.18 -0.74 -2.60
C LYS A 30 11.51 -0.59 -4.08
N LEU A 31 10.51 -0.72 -4.95
CA LEU A 31 10.65 -0.53 -6.39
C LEU A 31 10.71 0.96 -6.80
N GLY A 32 10.58 1.89 -5.85
CA GLY A 32 10.63 3.32 -6.11
C GLY A 32 9.37 3.88 -6.74
N GLY A 33 8.25 3.15 -6.69
CA GLY A 33 6.95 3.64 -7.17
C GLY A 33 6.35 4.74 -6.29
N ILE A 34 6.93 4.98 -5.10
CA ILE A 34 6.49 6.00 -4.16
C ILE A 34 7.71 6.72 -3.58
N GLU A 35 7.61 8.04 -3.49
CA GLU A 35 8.63 8.89 -2.90
C GLU A 35 8.74 8.68 -1.38
N LYS A 36 9.95 8.81 -0.82
CA LYS A 36 10.18 8.67 0.63
C LYS A 36 9.42 9.72 1.45
N SER A 37 9.27 10.94 0.95
CA SER A 37 8.53 12.00 1.63
C SER A 37 7.03 11.66 1.78
N ALA A 38 6.42 11.09 0.73
CA ALA A 38 5.04 10.65 0.75
C ALA A 38 4.81 9.54 1.78
N ILE A 39 5.71 8.55 1.86
CA ILE A 39 5.56 7.46 2.83
C ILE A 39 5.75 7.91 4.28
N GLU A 40 6.55 8.95 4.51
CA GLU A 40 6.69 9.57 5.82
C GLU A 40 5.44 10.35 6.23
N ALA A 41 4.83 11.09 5.30
CA ALA A 41 3.55 11.78 5.53
C ALA A 41 2.44 10.78 5.88
N LEU A 42 2.28 9.72 5.07
CA LEU A 42 1.32 8.64 5.34
C LEU A 42 1.61 7.93 6.68
N GLY A 43 2.89 7.78 7.04
CA GLY A 43 3.29 7.23 8.33
C GLY A 43 2.90 8.11 9.53
N LYS A 44 2.92 9.44 9.36
CA LYS A 44 2.43 10.39 10.37
C LYS A 44 0.92 10.30 10.52
N GLU A 45 0.16 10.32 9.42
CA GLU A 45 -1.29 10.14 9.43
C GLU A 45 -1.69 8.82 10.12
N ALA A 46 -1.02 7.72 9.76
CA ALA A 46 -1.27 6.42 10.38
C ALA A 46 -0.95 6.44 11.88
N ALA A 47 0.08 7.19 12.31
CA ALA A 47 0.41 7.34 13.72
C ALA A 47 -0.63 8.16 14.49
N GLU A 48 -1.19 9.21 13.88
CA GLU A 48 -2.30 10.00 14.45
C GLU A 48 -3.54 9.12 14.66
N MET A 49 -3.79 8.19 13.76
CA MET A 49 -4.86 7.19 13.88
C MET A 49 -4.51 5.98 14.76
N LYS A 50 -3.41 6.03 15.53
CA LYS A 50 -2.92 4.92 16.38
C LYS A 50 -2.64 3.61 15.62
N LYS A 51 -2.40 3.69 14.31
CA LYS A 51 -2.12 2.57 13.40
C LYS A 51 -0.75 2.70 12.74
N ARG A 52 0.26 3.14 13.50
CA ARG A 52 1.63 3.35 13.00
C ARG A 52 2.21 2.14 12.24
N SER A 53 1.86 0.91 12.62
CA SER A 53 2.30 -0.33 11.95
C SER A 53 1.73 -0.51 10.54
N PHE A 54 0.69 0.23 10.16
CA PHE A 54 0.01 0.15 8.87
C PHE A 54 0.58 1.11 7.83
N LYS A 55 1.73 1.75 8.10
CA LYS A 55 2.40 2.70 7.20
C LYS A 55 2.42 2.28 5.73
N TYR A 56 2.72 1.00 5.46
CA TYR A 56 2.77 0.48 4.09
C TYR A 56 1.39 0.11 3.52
N ALA A 57 0.44 -0.32 4.34
CA ALA A 57 -0.93 -0.56 3.88
C ALA A 57 -1.64 0.76 3.51
N TRP A 58 -1.32 1.84 4.21
CA TRP A 58 -1.83 3.20 4.00
C TRP A 58 -1.56 3.78 2.60
N VAL A 59 -0.56 3.23 1.91
CA VAL A 59 -0.27 3.53 0.50
C VAL A 59 -1.42 3.11 -0.41
N LEU A 60 -2.06 1.98 -0.09
CA LEU A 60 -3.10 1.36 -0.90
C LEU A 60 -4.49 1.74 -0.40
N ASP A 61 -4.65 1.92 0.91
CA ASP A 61 -5.92 2.26 1.56
C ASP A 61 -6.26 3.74 1.31
N LYS A 62 -7.16 3.98 0.36
CA LYS A 62 -7.61 5.32 -0.03
C LYS A 62 -8.91 5.71 0.67
N LEU A 63 -9.70 4.74 1.11
CA LEU A 63 -10.99 5.01 1.75
C LEU A 63 -10.80 5.28 3.25
N ASN A 64 -11.50 6.27 3.79
CA ASN A 64 -11.52 6.55 5.22
C ASN A 64 -11.98 5.32 6.02
N ALA A 65 -12.98 4.59 5.51
CA ALA A 65 -13.47 3.37 6.15
C ALA A 65 -12.40 2.25 6.24
N GLU A 66 -11.50 2.14 5.25
CA GLU A 66 -10.38 1.19 5.29
C GLU A 66 -9.38 1.58 6.36
N ARG A 67 -9.01 2.87 6.39
CA ARG A 67 -8.08 3.44 7.37
C ARG A 67 -8.61 3.34 8.79
N GLU A 68 -9.90 3.57 9.00
CA GLU A 68 -10.57 3.45 10.30
C GLU A 68 -10.70 2.00 10.78
N ARG A 69 -11.03 1.07 9.89
CA ARG A 69 -11.24 -0.35 10.25
C ARG A 69 -9.97 -1.20 10.19
N GLY A 70 -8.94 -0.75 9.47
CA GLY A 70 -7.67 -1.48 9.29
C GLY A 70 -7.83 -2.72 8.42
N ILE A 71 -8.83 -2.73 7.53
CA ILE A 71 -9.11 -3.80 6.57
C ILE A 71 -9.23 -3.17 5.19
N THR A 72 -8.72 -3.87 4.17
CA THR A 72 -8.91 -3.46 2.77
C THR A 72 -10.34 -3.81 2.36
N ILE A 73 -11.07 -2.80 1.87
CA ILE A 73 -12.48 -2.86 1.46
C ILE A 73 -12.56 -2.84 -0.06
N ASP A 74 -11.69 -2.07 -0.72
CA ASP A 74 -11.66 -1.92 -2.17
C ASP A 74 -10.33 -2.39 -2.77
N ILE A 75 -10.37 -2.78 -4.05
CA ILE A 75 -9.18 -3.20 -4.78
C ILE A 75 -8.44 -1.94 -5.25
N SER A 76 -7.29 -1.68 -4.67
CA SER A 76 -6.43 -0.58 -5.10
C SER A 76 -5.62 -0.99 -6.33
N MET A 77 -5.95 -0.42 -7.50
CA MET A 77 -5.18 -0.57 -8.73
C MET A 77 -4.24 0.63 -8.90
N GLN A 78 -2.94 0.40 -8.92
CA GLN A 78 -1.95 1.39 -9.36
C GLN A 78 -1.72 1.17 -10.86
N VAL A 79 -2.22 2.09 -11.67
CA VAL A 79 -2.03 2.15 -13.13
C VAL A 79 -0.80 2.98 -13.47
#